data_AF-A0A934GIF1-F1
#
_entry.id   AF-A0A934GIF1-F1
#
_cell.length_a   1.000
_cell.length_b   1.000
_cell.length_c   1.000
_cell.angle_alpha   90.00
_cell.angle_beta   90.00
_cell.angle_gamma   90.00
#
_symmetry.space_group_name_H-M   'P 1'
#
loop_
_entity.id
_entity.type
_entity.pdbx_description
1 polymer ?
#
loop_
_entity_poly.entity_id
_entity_poly.type
_entity_poly.pdbx_seq_one_letter_code
_entity_poly.pdbx_strand_id
1 'polypeptide(L)'
;MAGSKKIVVYVPLPHADAVRAAIGEAGGGKLGNYSLCSFSVRGMGRFRPDAGANPHIGEVGRIKQVEEERIEVTCAPDVIGKVIAAIKAAHPYEEIAMDVYALENW
;
A
#
# COMPACT_ATOMS: atom_id res chain seq x y z
N MET A 1 -6.80 15.31 13.83
CA MET A 1 -6.15 15.70 12.56
C MET A 1 -4.68 16.04 12.74
N ALA A 2 -4.24 16.56 13.89
CA ALA A 2 -2.82 16.72 14.16
C ALA A 2 -2.04 15.40 14.01
N GLY A 3 -1.04 15.40 13.12
CA GLY A 3 -0.12 14.28 12.93
C GLY A 3 -0.58 13.20 11.95
N SER A 4 -1.70 13.40 11.24
CA SER A 4 -2.15 12.46 10.22
C SER A 4 -1.04 12.18 9.19
N LYS A 5 -1.02 10.95 8.69
CA LYS A 5 -0.09 10.52 7.64
C LYS A 5 -0.87 10.09 6.40
N LYS A 6 -0.25 10.21 5.23
CA LYS A 6 -0.72 9.51 4.02
C LYS A 6 0.18 8.30 3.79
N ILE A 7 -0.43 7.12 3.71
CA ILE A 7 0.25 5.90 3.26
C ILE A 7 -0.02 5.75 1.77
N VAL A 8 1.02 5.40 1.03
CA VAL A 8 0.94 5.02 -0.39
C VAL A 8 1.56 3.63 -0.54
N VAL A 9 0.85 2.71 -1.16
CA VAL A 9 1.34 1.35 -1.45
C VAL A 9 1.05 0.99 -2.91
N TYR A 10 1.92 0.18 -3.52
CA TYR A 10 1.81 -0.24 -4.91
C TYR A 10 1.50 -1.74 -4.95
N VAL A 11 0.36 -2.11 -5.55
CA VAL A 11 -0.20 -3.46 -5.44
C VAL A 11 -0.56 -4.00 -6.83
N PRO A 12 -0.22 -5.26 -7.17
CA PRO A 12 -0.72 -5.91 -8.38
C PRO A 12 -2.25 -5.90 -8.44
N LEU A 13 -2.81 -5.66 -9.64
CA LEU A 13 -4.26 -5.54 -9.83
C LEU A 13 -5.08 -6.66 -9.15
N PRO A 14 -4.70 -7.96 -9.20
CA PRO A 14 -5.50 -9.03 -8.60
C PRO A 14 -5.62 -8.95 -7.07
N HIS A 15 -4.73 -8.21 -6.40
CA HIS A 15 -4.66 -8.12 -4.94
C HIS A 15 -5.06 -6.74 -4.41
N ALA A 16 -5.29 -5.76 -5.30
CA ALA A 16 -5.51 -4.37 -4.90
C ALA A 16 -6.77 -4.19 -4.04
N ASP A 17 -7.86 -4.90 -4.35
CA ASP A 17 -9.10 -4.85 -3.56
C ASP A 17 -8.93 -5.45 -2.15
N ALA A 18 -8.21 -6.57 -2.05
CA ALA A 18 -7.92 -7.20 -0.76
C ALA A 18 -7.08 -6.30 0.13
N VAL A 19 -6.07 -5.62 -0.44
CA VAL A 19 -5.25 -4.66 0.30
C VAL A 19 -6.07 -3.42 0.72
N ARG A 20 -6.95 -2.89 -0.15
CA ARG A 20 -7.87 -1.80 0.23
C ARG A 20 -8.78 -2.16 1.39
N ALA A 21 -9.36 -3.36 1.35
CA ALA A 21 -10.22 -3.86 2.42
C ALA A 21 -9.44 -3.94 3.75
N ALA A 22 -8.26 -4.58 3.75
CA ALA A 22 -7.41 -4.71 4.93
C ALA A 22 -6.99 -3.34 5.52
N ILE A 23 -6.63 -2.38 4.67
CA ILE A 23 -6.33 -1.00 5.08
C ILE A 23 -7.51 -0.38 5.81
N GLY A 24 -8.70 -0.50 5.21
CA GLY A 24 -9.91 0.13 5.71
C GLY A 24 -10.43 -0.49 7.01
N GLU A 25 -10.40 -1.82 7.11
CA GLU A 25 -10.73 -2.57 8.33
C GLU A 25 -9.78 -2.25 9.49
N ALA A 26 -8.51 -1.97 9.19
CA ALA A 26 -7.53 -1.50 10.16
C ALA A 26 -7.71 -0.03 10.59
N GLY A 27 -8.68 0.69 10.02
CA GLY A 27 -9.01 2.08 10.36
C GLY A 27 -8.40 3.13 9.42
N GLY A 28 -7.70 2.72 8.36
CA GLY A 28 -7.24 3.62 7.32
C GLY A 28 -8.43 4.25 6.56
N GLY A 29 -8.29 5.52 6.16
CA GLY A 29 -9.31 6.16 5.33
C GLY A 29 -10.58 6.53 6.08
N LYS A 30 -10.53 6.67 7.41
CA LYS A 30 -11.62 7.26 8.20
C LYS A 30 -11.56 8.78 8.11
N LEU A 31 -12.54 9.40 7.47
CA LEU A 31 -12.64 10.84 7.28
C LEU A 31 -14.05 11.31 7.66
N GLY A 32 -14.22 11.90 8.86
CA GLY A 32 -15.53 12.28 9.38
C GLY A 32 -16.52 11.10 9.35
N ASN A 33 -17.64 11.27 8.63
CA ASN A 33 -18.68 10.24 8.51
C ASN A 33 -18.40 9.20 7.40
N TYR A 34 -17.25 9.26 6.74
CA TYR A 34 -16.88 8.34 5.68
C TYR A 34 -15.81 7.34 6.18
N SER A 35 -15.88 6.10 5.71
CA SER A 35 -14.94 5.02 6.00
C SER A 35 -14.42 4.39 4.71
N LEU A 36 -13.30 3.65 4.79
CA LEU A 36 -12.68 2.97 3.65
C LEU A 36 -12.25 3.93 2.52
N CYS A 37 -12.03 5.21 2.83
CA CYS A 37 -11.63 6.19 1.82
C CYS A 37 -10.21 5.91 1.35
N SER A 38 -10.04 5.64 0.06
CA SER A 38 -8.75 5.53 -0.61
C SER A 38 -8.88 6.09 -2.02
N PHE A 39 -7.75 6.47 -2.61
CA PHE A 39 -7.66 6.81 -4.02
C PHE A 39 -6.70 5.83 -4.69
N SER A 40 -6.94 5.52 -5.97
CA SER A 40 -6.11 4.56 -6.70
C SER A 40 -5.83 5.05 -8.11
N VAL A 41 -4.59 4.85 -8.55
CA VAL A 41 -4.13 5.14 -9.91
C VAL A 41 -3.42 3.91 -10.44
N ARG A 42 -3.76 3.49 -11.67
CA ARG A 42 -3.03 2.42 -12.35
C ARG A 42 -1.72 2.94 -12.91
N GLY A 43 -0.67 2.13 -12.79
CA GLY A 43 0.66 2.42 -13.30
C GLY A 43 1.42 1.15 -13.62
N MET A 44 2.68 1.33 -14.04
CA MET A 44 3.59 0.22 -14.36
C MET A 44 4.70 0.17 -13.32
N GLY A 45 4.71 -0.87 -12.50
CA GLY A 45 5.82 -1.22 -11.62
C GLY A 45 6.96 -1.86 -12.42
N ARG A 46 8.21 -1.58 -12.04
CA ARG A 46 9.39 -2.19 -12.66
C ARG A 46 10.43 -2.54 -11.61
N PHE A 47 10.86 -3.78 -11.61
CA PHE A 47 11.87 -4.29 -10.69
C PHE A 47 12.68 -5.43 -11.32
N ARG A 48 13.83 -5.73 -10.75
CA ARG A 48 14.62 -6.93 -11.05
C ARG A 48 14.89 -7.64 -9.74
N PRO A 49 14.36 -8.85 -9.51
CA PRO A 49 14.74 -9.64 -8.36
C PRO A 49 16.24 -9.98 -8.48
N ASP A 50 17.02 -9.67 -7.46
CA ASP A 50 18.44 -10.03 -7.41
C ASP A 50 18.64 -11.44 -6.79
N ALA A 51 19.87 -11.93 -6.77
CA ALA A 51 20.18 -13.24 -6.21
C ALA A 51 19.78 -13.31 -4.73
N GLY A 52 19.02 -14.35 -4.35
CA GLY A 52 18.49 -14.54 -2.99
C GLY A 52 17.06 -14.06 -2.79
N ALA A 53 16.46 -13.35 -3.76
CA ALA A 53 15.05 -12.96 -3.69
C ALA A 53 14.12 -14.17 -3.95
N ASN A 54 12.97 -14.19 -3.27
CA ASN A 54 11.87 -15.13 -3.52
C ASN A 54 10.63 -14.37 -4.05
N PRO A 55 10.68 -13.86 -5.30
CA PRO A 55 9.63 -12.99 -5.81
C PRO A 55 8.32 -13.75 -6.02
N HIS A 56 7.21 -13.16 -5.57
CA HIS A 56 5.87 -13.65 -5.93
C HIS A 56 5.63 -13.61 -7.45
N ILE A 57 6.20 -12.61 -8.14
CA ILE A 57 6.11 -12.42 -9.59
C ILE A 57 7.48 -12.02 -10.14
N GLY A 58 7.91 -12.66 -11.24
CA GLY A 58 9.16 -12.35 -11.93
C GLY A 58 10.21 -13.45 -11.77
N GLU A 59 11.38 -13.22 -12.36
CA GLU A 59 12.49 -14.18 -12.37
C GLU A 59 13.78 -13.48 -11.95
N VAL A 60 14.59 -14.16 -11.13
CA VAL A 60 15.88 -13.64 -10.66
C VAL A 60 16.77 -13.24 -11.84
N GLY A 61 17.35 -12.05 -11.76
CA GLY A 61 18.23 -11.48 -12.78
C GLY A 61 17.52 -10.87 -13.99
N ARG A 62 16.17 -10.92 -14.07
CA ARG A 62 15.41 -10.37 -15.20
C ARG A 62 14.53 -9.21 -14.78
N ILE A 63 14.51 -8.14 -15.59
CA ILE A 63 13.59 -7.01 -15.39
C ILE A 63 12.17 -7.51 -15.64
N LYS A 64 11.31 -7.31 -14.64
CA LYS A 64 9.88 -7.53 -14.73
C LYS A 64 9.14 -6.19 -14.75
N GLN A 65 8.05 -6.16 -15.50
CA GLN A 65 7.08 -5.08 -15.51
C GLN A 65 5.71 -5.67 -15.19
N VAL A 66 4.95 -4.97 -14.32
CA VAL A 66 3.65 -5.41 -13.83
C VAL A 66 2.72 -4.21 -13.75
N GLU A 67 1.48 -4.36 -14.21
CA GLU A 67 0.45 -3.37 -13.94
C GLU A 67 0.06 -3.41 -12.46
N GLU A 68 0.14 -2.25 -11.82
CA GLU A 68 -0.10 -2.09 -10.39
C GLU A 68 -1.04 -0.91 -10.15
N GLU A 69 -1.76 -0.96 -9.02
CA GLU A 69 -2.46 0.19 -8.48
C GLU A 69 -1.62 0.84 -7.38
N ARG A 70 -1.32 2.12 -7.56
CA ARG A 70 -0.88 3.01 -6.47
C ARG A 70 -2.11 3.34 -5.64
N ILE A 71 -2.22 2.75 -4.47
CA ILE A 71 -3.30 2.98 -3.50
C ILE A 71 -2.80 3.97 -2.47
N GLU A 72 -3.55 5.05 -2.25
CA GLU A 72 -3.22 6.05 -1.24
C GLU A 72 -4.36 6.31 -0.26
N VAL A 73 -4.00 6.44 1.02
CA VAL A 73 -4.94 6.52 2.13
C VAL A 73 -4.44 7.47 3.21
N THR A 74 -5.33 8.33 3.71
CA THR A 74 -5.06 9.15 4.89
C THR A 74 -5.34 8.34 6.16
N CYS A 75 -4.40 8.34 7.09
CA CYS A 75 -4.46 7.59 8.34
C CYS A 75 -4.25 8.53 9.53
N ALA A 76 -5.04 8.32 10.59
CA ALA A 76 -4.80 8.97 11.87
C ALA A 76 -3.55 8.40 12.55
N PRO A 77 -2.84 9.17 13.39
CA PRO A 77 -1.58 8.75 14.01
C PRO A 77 -1.70 7.47 14.86
N ASP A 78 -2.85 7.27 15.51
CA ASP A 78 -3.12 6.18 16.44
C ASP A 78 -3.39 4.83 15.75
N VAL A 79 -3.80 4.86 14.48
CA VAL A 79 -4.08 3.64 13.70
C VAL A 79 -2.97 3.26 12.72
N ILE A 80 -2.00 4.15 12.46
CA ILE A 80 -1.00 3.96 11.41
C ILE A 80 -0.23 2.64 11.52
N GLY A 81 0.18 2.24 12.74
CA GLY A 81 0.89 0.99 12.97
C GLY A 81 0.03 -0.23 12.62
N LYS A 82 -1.26 -0.19 12.94
CA LYS A 82 -2.22 -1.26 12.60
C LYS A 82 -2.43 -1.33 11.09
N VAL A 83 -2.57 -0.19 10.41
CA VAL A 83 -2.74 -0.13 8.96
C VAL A 83 -1.50 -0.67 8.24
N ILE A 84 -0.30 -0.31 8.67
CA ILE A 84 0.95 -0.84 8.09
C ILE A 84 1.03 -2.37 8.28
N ALA A 85 0.69 -2.88 9.47
CA ALA A 85 0.68 -4.32 9.73
C ALA A 85 -0.35 -5.04 8.84
N ALA A 86 -1.54 -4.47 8.66
CA ALA A 86 -2.58 -5.01 7.79
C ALA A 86 -2.16 -5.03 6.31
N ILE A 87 -1.51 -3.97 5.82
CA ILE A 87 -0.93 -3.94 4.48
C ILE A 87 0.08 -5.09 4.34
N LYS A 88 1.03 -5.21 5.27
CA LYS A 88 2.05 -6.27 5.24
C LYS A 88 1.47 -7.68 5.21
N ALA A 89 0.37 -7.91 5.94
CA ALA A 89 -0.28 -9.20 5.98
C ALA A 89 -1.09 -9.52 4.72
N ALA A 90 -1.70 -8.52 4.09
CA ALA A 90 -2.56 -8.71 2.91
C ALA A 90 -1.81 -8.63 1.57
N HIS A 91 -0.62 -8.04 1.56
CA HIS A 91 0.14 -7.82 0.34
C HIS A 91 0.81 -9.11 -0.16
N PRO A 92 0.81 -9.40 -1.48
CA PRO A 92 1.36 -10.64 -2.01
C PRO A 92 2.90 -10.69 -2.04
N TYR A 93 3.56 -9.54 -1.98
CA TYR A 93 5.02 -9.46 -2.05
C TYR A 93 5.67 -9.55 -0.67
N GLU A 94 6.82 -10.22 -0.60
CA GLU A 94 7.69 -10.31 0.59
C GLU A 94 8.20 -8.93 1.02
N GLU A 95 8.75 -8.18 0.05
CA GLU A 95 9.21 -6.81 0.26
C GLU A 95 8.26 -5.83 -0.43
N ILE A 96 7.70 -4.91 0.35
CA ILE A 96 6.59 -4.05 -0.07
C ILE A 96 7.09 -2.63 -0.27
N ALA A 97 6.95 -2.11 -1.50
CA ALA A 97 7.15 -0.69 -1.77
C ALA A 97 5.99 0.10 -1.13
N MET A 98 6.32 0.95 -0.16
CA MET A 98 5.35 1.77 0.56
C MET A 98 5.98 3.09 1.02
N ASP A 99 5.27 4.19 0.81
CA ASP A 99 5.66 5.52 1.25
C ASP A 99 4.75 6.00 2.38
N VAL A 100 5.31 6.71 3.36
CA VAL A 100 4.54 7.32 4.46
C VAL A 100 4.88 8.81 4.56
N TYR A 101 3.92 9.65 4.15
CA TYR A 101 4.07 11.10 4.16
C TYR A 101 3.47 11.71 5.42
N ALA A 102 4.20 12.63 6.05
CA ALA A 102 3.61 13.54 7.02
C ALA A 102 2.66 14.50 6.31
N LEU A 103 1.45 14.67 6.85
CA LEU A 103 0.52 15.69 6.36
C LEU A 103 0.55 16.87 7.31
N GLU A 104 0.58 18.07 6.74
CA GLU A 104 0.40 19.31 7.48
C GLU A 104 -1.08 19.49 7.84
N ASN A 105 -1.33 20.14 8.98
CA ASN A 105 -2.66 20.62 9.31
C ASN A 105 -2.83 21.99 8.67
N TRP A 106 -3.98 22.20 8.04
CA TRP A 106 -4.40 23.47 7.48
C TRP A 106 -5.74 23.88 8.09
#